data_AF-A0A931T921-F1
#
_entry.id   AF-A0A931T921-F1
#
_cell.length_a   1.000
_cell.length_b   1.000
_cell.length_c   1.000
_cell.angle_alpha   90.00
_cell.angle_beta   90.00
_cell.angle_gamma   90.00
#
_symmetry.space_group_name_H-M   'P 1'
#
loop_
_entity.id
_entity.type
_entity.pdbx_description
1 polymer ?
#
loop_
_entity_poly.entity_id
_entity_poly.type
_entity_poly.pdbx_seq_one_letter_code
_entity_poly.pdbx_strand_id
1 'polypeptide(L)'
;MNIDYATLAQDIESGELSKRLAGELIIGFRLMQEAGDPLPPASYYATKITEIIHANAEAELSKDMTYYLYQEVLMACEQARASVLGPPAA
;
A
#
# COMPACT_ATOMS: atom_id res chain seq x y z
N MET A 1 -4.38 9.92 0.22
CA MET A 1 -3.00 10.10 0.74
C MET A 1 -2.15 10.98 -0.18
N ASN A 2 -1.46 11.98 0.38
CA ASN A 2 -0.41 12.75 -0.31
C ASN A 2 0.96 12.14 0.05
N ILE A 3 1.77 11.79 -0.94
CA ILE A 3 3.14 11.29 -0.72
C ILE A 3 4.09 12.48 -0.72
N ASP A 4 4.87 12.62 0.34
CA ASP A 4 5.99 13.54 0.37
C ASP A 4 7.24 12.81 -0.12
N TYR A 5 7.64 13.09 -1.36
CA TYR A 5 8.80 12.45 -1.98
C TYR A 5 10.12 12.88 -1.33
N ALA A 6 10.16 14.02 -0.63
CA ALA A 6 11.36 14.46 0.09
C ALA A 6 11.65 13.59 1.32
N THR A 7 10.61 13.01 1.94
CA THR A 7 10.72 12.16 3.13
C THR A 7 10.47 10.68 2.84
N LEU A 8 10.17 10.30 1.59
CA LEU A 8 9.74 8.95 1.24
C LEU A 8 10.72 7.86 1.69
N ALA A 9 12.02 8.06 1.54
CA ALA A 9 13.03 7.09 1.99
C ALA A 9 12.97 6.85 3.50
N GLN A 10 12.86 7.92 4.29
CA GLN A 10 12.71 7.84 5.74
C GLN A 10 11.37 7.20 6.14
N ASP A 11 10.29 7.51 5.42
CA ASP A 11 8.96 6.94 5.68
C ASP A 11 8.94 5.43 5.40
N ILE A 12 9.67 4.98 4.38
CA ILE A 12 9.85 3.55 4.07
C ILE A 12 10.67 2.88 5.16
N GLU A 13 11.83 3.43 5.52
CA GLU A 13 12.72 2.85 6.53
C GLU A 13 12.08 2.77 7.93
N SER A 14 11.25 3.76 8.28
CA SER A 14 10.56 3.81 9.57
C SER A 14 9.25 3.00 9.62
N GLY A 15 8.81 2.47 8.48
CA GLY A 15 7.51 1.78 8.36
C GLY A 15 6.31 2.73 8.47
N GLU A 16 6.50 4.03 8.30
CA GLU A 16 5.43 5.03 8.43
C GLU A 16 4.59 5.15 7.15
N LEU A 17 5.19 4.82 5.99
CA LEU A 17 4.46 4.71 4.74
C LEU A 17 3.36 3.64 4.85
N SER A 18 3.71 2.43 5.27
CA SER A 18 2.75 1.33 5.35
C SER A 18 1.59 1.62 6.31
N LYS A 19 1.86 2.19 7.49
CA LYS A 19 0.81 2.54 8.46
C LYS A 19 -0.20 3.53 7.90
N ARG A 20 0.28 4.64 7.30
CA ARG A 20 -0.59 5.65 6.70
C ARG A 20 -1.39 5.08 5.53
N LEU A 21 -0.72 4.33 4.66
CA LEU A 21 -1.36 3.71 3.50
C LEU A 21 -2.40 2.67 3.92
N ALA A 22 -2.13 1.85 4.94
CA ALA A 22 -3.08 0.85 5.44
C ALA A 22 -4.38 1.50 5.91
N GLY A 23 -4.30 2.63 6.64
CA GLY A 23 -5.49 3.37 7.09
C GLY A 23 -6.39 3.81 5.93
N GLU A 24 -5.80 4.35 4.87
CA GLU A 24 -6.51 4.80 3.67
C GLU A 24 -7.10 3.61 2.88
N LEU A 25 -6.32 2.52 2.75
CA LEU A 25 -6.76 1.30 2.07
C LEU A 25 -7.90 0.61 2.80
N ILE A 26 -7.93 0.62 4.14
CA ILE A 26 -9.06 0.06 4.92
C ILE A 26 -10.36 0.76 4.52
N ILE A 27 -10.35 2.08 4.39
CA ILE A 27 -11.53 2.84 3.99
C ILE A 27 -11.98 2.42 2.58
N GLY A 28 -11.05 2.41 1.62
CA GLY A 28 -11.36 2.00 0.24
C GLY A 28 -11.86 0.56 0.13
N PHE A 29 -11.22 -0.39 0.81
CA PHE A 29 -11.60 -1.80 0.79
C PHE A 29 -12.94 -2.07 1.47
N ARG A 30 -13.31 -1.31 2.52
CA ARG A 30 -14.66 -1.38 3.09
C ARG A 30 -15.72 -0.94 2.11
N LEU A 31 -15.49 0.17 1.41
CA LEU A 31 -16.43 0.65 0.39
C LEU A 31 -16.61 -0.37 -0.75
N MET A 32 -15.53 -1.02 -1.18
CA MET A 32 -15.60 -2.11 -2.16
C MET A 32 -16.40 -3.31 -1.63
N GLN A 33 -16.13 -3.74 -0.39
CA GLN A 33 -16.85 -4.85 0.24
C GLN A 33 -18.34 -4.55 0.38
N GLU A 34 -18.70 -3.33 0.79
CA GLU A 34 -20.09 -2.86 0.91
C GLU A 34 -20.80 -2.80 -0.45
N ALA A 35 -20.08 -2.47 -1.51
CA ALA A 35 -20.59 -2.51 -2.89
C ALA A 35 -20.74 -3.94 -3.45
N GLY A 36 -20.23 -4.95 -2.75
CA GLY A 36 -20.22 -6.34 -3.21
C GLY A 36 -19.10 -6.66 -4.20
N ASP A 37 -18.12 -5.76 -4.35
CA ASP A 37 -16.97 -5.98 -5.21
C ASP A 37 -15.95 -6.92 -4.52
N PRO A 38 -15.40 -7.91 -5.24
CA PRO A 38 -14.34 -8.73 -4.70
C PRO A 38 -13.10 -7.88 -4.46
N LEU A 39 -12.37 -8.13 -3.37
CA LEU A 39 -11.09 -7.47 -3.12
C LEU A 39 -9.95 -8.26 -3.82
N PRO A 40 -9.26 -7.69 -4.84
CA PRO A 40 -8.10 -8.29 -5.50
C PRO A 40 -6.94 -8.63 -4.54
N PRO A 41 -6.06 -9.58 -4.88
CA PRO A 41 -4.88 -9.94 -4.08
C PRO A 41 -4.06 -8.72 -3.64
N ALA A 42 -3.46 -8.79 -2.45
CA ALA A 42 -2.64 -7.69 -1.91
C ALA A 42 -1.53 -7.27 -2.88
N SER A 43 -0.86 -8.25 -3.50
CA SER A 43 0.19 -8.04 -4.49
C SER A 43 -0.25 -7.25 -5.73
N TYR A 44 -1.51 -7.40 -6.15
CA TYR A 44 -2.05 -6.64 -7.27
C TYR A 44 -2.08 -5.14 -6.95
N TYR A 45 -2.66 -4.77 -5.81
CA TYR A 45 -2.68 -3.37 -5.38
C TYR A 45 -1.29 -2.86 -5.06
N ALA A 46 -0.44 -3.68 -4.43
CA ALA A 46 0.92 -3.29 -4.13
C ALA A 46 1.71 -2.93 -5.38
N THR A 47 1.55 -3.71 -6.45
CA THR A 47 2.15 -3.42 -7.75
C THR A 47 1.64 -2.09 -8.30
N LYS A 48 0.32 -1.88 -8.34
CA LYS A 48 -0.28 -0.66 -8.89
C LYS A 48 0.07 0.61 -8.12
N ILE A 49 0.05 0.54 -6.79
CA ILE A 49 0.42 1.68 -5.95
C ILE A 49 1.91 1.99 -6.10
N THR A 50 2.77 0.97 -6.13
CA THR A 50 4.21 1.16 -6.36
C THR A 50 4.48 1.80 -7.73
N GLU A 51 3.80 1.33 -8.80
CA GLU A 51 3.88 1.93 -10.14
C GLU A 51 3.48 3.43 -10.12
N ILE A 52 2.39 3.77 -9.42
CA ILE A 52 1.92 5.15 -9.30
C ILE A 52 2.93 6.02 -8.56
N ILE A 53 3.45 5.55 -7.41
CA ILE A 53 4.44 6.31 -6.63
C ILE A 53 5.71 6.50 -7.47
N HIS A 54 6.17 5.46 -8.16
CA HIS A 54 7.34 5.54 -9.02
C HIS A 54 7.14 6.51 -10.20
N ALA A 55 5.96 6.54 -10.81
CA ALA A 55 5.65 7.43 -11.93
C ALA A 55 5.55 8.92 -11.53
N ASN A 56 5.33 9.20 -10.25
CA ASN A 56 5.19 10.56 -9.72
C ASN A 56 6.43 11.03 -8.93
N ALA A 57 7.45 10.19 -8.79
CA ALA A 57 8.72 10.59 -8.19
C ALA A 57 9.47 11.56 -9.11
N GLU A 58 9.99 12.65 -8.56
CA GLU A 58 10.75 13.65 -9.32
C GLU A 58 12.07 13.11 -9.89
N ALA A 59 12.60 12.05 -9.28
CA ALA A 59 13.77 11.31 -9.73
C ALA A 59 13.50 9.80 -9.70
N GLU A 60 14.17 9.07 -10.60
CA GLU A 60 14.09 7.61 -10.64
C GLU A 60 14.55 7.02 -9.30
N LEU A 61 13.71 6.15 -8.71
CA LEU A 61 14.06 5.46 -7.48
C LEU A 61 15.10 4.38 -7.78
N SER A 62 16.07 4.23 -6.89
CA SER A 62 17.04 3.13 -6.99
C SER A 62 16.32 1.78 -6.91
N LYS A 63 16.94 0.72 -7.44
CA LYS A 63 16.37 -0.65 -7.40
C LYS A 63 16.06 -1.10 -5.97
N ASP A 64 16.95 -0.80 -5.03
CA ASP A 64 16.78 -1.14 -3.62
C ASP A 64 15.59 -0.38 -3.05
N MET A 65 15.44 0.91 -3.35
CA MET A 65 14.33 1.71 -2.87
C MET A 65 12.99 1.26 -3.46
N THR A 66 12.96 0.87 -4.74
CA THR A 66 11.78 0.29 -5.38
C THR A 66 11.39 -1.03 -4.73
N TYR A 67 12.36 -1.87 -4.35
CA TYR A 67 12.09 -3.11 -3.61
C TYR A 67 11.49 -2.81 -2.22
N TYR A 68 12.09 -1.92 -1.45
CA TYR A 68 11.59 -1.59 -0.11
C TYR A 68 10.23 -0.89 -0.15
N LEU A 69 10.02 0.01 -1.10
CA LEU A 69 8.73 0.62 -1.37
C LEU A 69 7.67 -0.44 -1.63
N TYR A 70 7.95 -1.42 -2.51
CA TYR A 70 7.01 -2.50 -2.79
C TYR A 70 6.69 -3.32 -1.54
N GLN A 71 7.69 -3.64 -0.71
CA GLN A 71 7.48 -4.40 0.54
C GLN A 71 6.57 -3.63 1.52
N GLU A 72 6.83 -2.33 1.73
CA GLU A 72 6.00 -1.48 2.58
C GLU A 72 4.55 -1.39 2.09
N VAL A 73 4.38 -1.19 0.78
CA VAL A 73 3.05 -1.11 0.16
C VAL A 73 2.33 -2.46 0.24
N LEU A 74 3.04 -3.58 0.02
CA LEU A 74 2.48 -4.92 0.15
C LEU A 74 1.99 -5.18 1.58
N MET A 75 2.81 -4.86 2.57
CA MET A 75 2.44 -4.99 3.98
C MET A 75 1.19 -4.17 4.31
N ALA A 76 1.10 -2.94 3.83
CA ALA A 76 -0.09 -2.10 4.00
C ALA A 76 -1.35 -2.74 3.38
N CYS A 77 -1.23 -3.29 2.17
CA CYS A 77 -2.31 -3.96 1.48
C CYS A 77 -2.79 -5.21 2.23
N GLU A 78 -1.86 -6.02 2.74
CA GLU A 78 -2.19 -7.23 3.52
C GLU A 78 -2.88 -6.89 4.83
N GLN A 79 -2.35 -5.91 5.58
CA GLN A 79 -2.94 -5.43 6.83
C GLN A 79 -4.35 -4.88 6.60
N ALA A 80 -4.53 -4.05 5.57
CA ALA A 80 -5.83 -3.49 5.23
C ALA A 80 -6.83 -4.57 4.82
N ARG A 81 -6.43 -5.53 3.99
CA ARG A 81 -7.29 -6.66 3.59
C ARG A 81 -7.71 -7.51 4.79
N ALA A 82 -6.76 -7.87 5.66
CA ALA A 82 -7.04 -8.66 6.85
C ALA A 82 -8.03 -7.95 7.79
N SER A 83 -7.90 -6.62 7.92
CA SER A 83 -8.79 -5.78 8.74
C SER A 83 -10.22 -5.70 8.21
N VAL A 84 -10.44 -5.99 6.92
CA VAL A 84 -11.76 -5.91 6.26
C VAL A 84 -12.39 -7.29 6.07
N LEU A 85 -11.60 -8.29 5.69
CA LEU A 85 -12.08 -9.65 5.47
C LEU A 85 -12.25 -10.45 6.77
N GLY A 86 -11.63 -10.00 7.88
CA GLY A 86 -11.53 -10.78 9.11
C GLY A 86 -10.55 -11.95 8.99
N PRO A 87 -10.34 -12.73 10.07
CA PRO A 87 -9.52 -13.92 9.99
C PRO A 87 -10.11 -14.92 8.98
N PRO A 88 -9.28 -15.71 8.28
CA PRO A 88 -9.79 -16.78 7.44
C PRO A 88 -10.67 -17.70 8.28
N ALA A 89 -11.87 -18.02 7.78
CA ALA A 89 -12.76 -18.97 8.43
C ALA A 89 -11.99 -20.28 8.67
N ALA A 90 -12.00 -20.74 9.92
CA ALA A 90 -11.26 -21.92 10.39
C ALA A 90 -11.75 -23.22 9.74
#